data_AF-A0A356WR32-F1
#
_entry.id   AF-A0A356WR32-F1
#
_cell.length_a   1.000
_cell.length_b   1.000
_cell.length_c   1.000
_cell.angle_alpha   90.00
_cell.angle_beta   90.00
_cell.angle_gamma   90.00
#
_symmetry.space_group_name_H-M   'P 1'
#
loop_
_entity.id
_entity.type
_entity.pdbx_description
1 polymer ?
#
loop_
_entity_poly.entity_id
_entity_poly.type
_entity_poly.pdbx_seq_one_letter_code
_entity_poly.pdbx_strand_id
1 'polypeptide(L)' 'HFRDPEHPEWWGYLNRQGEVLLDLKGGKWKGCFHVPRGLYQVWKTMEKIDKI' A
#
# COMPACT_ATOMS: atom_id res chain seq x y z
N HIS A 1 2.97 -8.79 3.36
CA HIS A 1 3.98 -8.77 2.29
C HIS A 1 4.40 -7.35 1.91
N PHE A 2 3.52 -6.50 1.36
CA PHE A 2 3.94 -5.16 0.88
C PHE A 2 4.23 -4.11 1.96
N ARG A 3 3.53 -4.13 3.09
CA ARG A 3 3.82 -3.21 4.22
C ARG A 3 5.16 -3.58 4.82
N ASP A 4 6.00 -2.56 5.01
CA ASP A 4 7.26 -2.69 5.71
C ASP A 4 7.04 -2.64 7.22
N PRO A 5 7.57 -3.62 7.98
CA PRO A 5 7.46 -3.63 9.43
C PRO A 5 8.47 -2.70 10.13
N GLU A 6 9.58 -2.36 9.47
CA GLU A 6 10.67 -1.57 10.06
C GLU A 6 10.53 -0.08 9.74
N HIS A 7 10.14 0.25 8.51
CA HIS A 7 10.01 1.63 8.05
C HIS A 7 8.57 1.96 7.65
N PRO A 8 8.16 3.25 7.70
CA PRO A 8 6.89 3.68 7.12
C PRO A 8 6.81 3.36 5.62
N GLU A 9 5.59 3.44 5.06
CA GLU A 9 5.29 3.15 3.65
C GLU A 9 5.38 1.66 3.26
N TRP A 10 4.96 1.38 2.02
CA TRP A 10 4.89 0.03 1.48
C TRP A 10 5.92 -0.14 0.35
N TRP A 11 6.48 -1.34 0.18
CA TRP A 11 7.20 -1.68 -1.04
C TRP A 11 6.26 -1.64 -2.25
N GLY A 12 6.80 -1.27 -3.41
CA GLY A 12 6.05 -1.23 -4.67
C GLY A 12 6.11 -2.53 -5.47
N TYR A 13 7.18 -3.31 -5.31
CA TYR A 13 7.53 -4.38 -6.24
C TYR A 13 8.02 -5.61 -5.47
N LEU A 14 7.30 -6.72 -5.61
CA LEU A 14 7.68 -8.03 -5.08
C LEU A 14 7.88 -9.01 -6.24
N ASN A 15 8.69 -10.04 -6.03
CA ASN A 15 8.76 -11.17 -6.95
C ASN A 15 7.53 -12.09 -6.77
N ARG A 16 7.46 -13.18 -7.56
CA ARG A 16 6.32 -14.11 -7.52
C ARG A 16 6.16 -14.81 -6.15
N GLN A 17 7.25 -14.95 -5.40
CA GLN A 17 7.28 -15.56 -4.08
C GLN A 17 6.84 -14.58 -2.97
N GLY A 18 6.62 -13.31 -3.31
CA GLY A 18 6.24 -12.27 -2.35
C GLY A 18 7.44 -11.66 -1.61
N GLU A 19 8.66 -11.90 -2.09
CA GLU A 19 9.89 -11.30 -1.57
C GLU A 19 10.13 -9.94 -2.22
N VAL A 20 10.83 -9.06 -1.53
CA VAL A 20 11.12 -7.69 -2.02
C VAL A 20 12.00 -7.77 -3.27
N LEU A 21 11.46 -7.30 -4.41
CA LEU A 21 12.19 -7.27 -5.68
C LEU A 21 12.96 -5.96 -5.85
N LEU A 22 12.34 -4.83 -5.50
CA LEU A 22 12.99 -3.52 -5.47
C LEU A 22 12.80 -2.89 -4.10
N ASP A 23 13.90 -2.70 -3.39
CA ASP A 23 13.88 -2.12 -2.05
C ASP A 23 13.78 -0.59 -2.10
N LEU A 24 12.60 -0.11 -2.46
CA LEU A 24 12.28 1.31 -2.54
C LEU A 24 10.84 1.59 -2.11
N LYS A 25 10.62 2.78 -1.53
CA LYS A 25 9.29 3.29 -1.16
C LYS A 25 8.73 4.31 -2.16
N GLY A 26 9.56 4.81 -3.06
CA GLY A 26 9.16 5.76 -4.08
C GLY A 26 10.18 5.80 -5.22
N GLY A 27 9.73 6.24 -6.39
CA GLY A 27 10.55 6.36 -7.58
C GLY A 27 9.74 6.96 -8.73
N LYS A 28 10.21 6.79 -9.97
CA LYS A 28 9.52 7.34 -11.16
C LYS A 28 8.03 6.96 -11.25
N TRP A 29 7.67 5.77 -10.74
CA TRP A 29 6.34 5.19 -10.89
C TRP A 29 5.63 4.87 -9.58
N LYS A 30 6.26 5.12 -8.42
CA LYS A 30 5.62 4.99 -7.10
C LYS A 30 5.74 6.29 -6.34
N GLY A 31 4.59 6.86 -5.96
CA GLY A 31 4.48 8.05 -5.14
C GLY A 31 3.22 8.04 -4.28
N CYS A 32 2.92 9.19 -3.67
CA CYS A 32 1.77 9.40 -2.79
C CYS A 32 0.44 9.46 -3.56
N PHE A 33 -0.01 8.32 -4.09
CA PHE A 33 -1.27 8.23 -4.83
C PHE A 33 -2.01 6.93 -4.53
N HIS A 34 -1.48 5.78 -4.94
CA HIS A 34 -2.21 4.51 -4.85
C HIS A 34 -2.43 4.04 -3.41
N VAL A 35 -1.39 4.00 -2.58
CA VAL A 35 -1.47 3.55 -1.17
C VAL A 35 -2.44 4.42 -0.35
N PRO A 36 -2.24 5.76 -0.23
CA PRO A 36 -3.12 6.59 0.60
C PRO A 36 -4.56 6.61 0.08
N ARG A 37 -4.77 6.69 -1.24
CA ARG A 37 -6.11 6.64 -1.83
C ARG A 37 -6.79 5.30 -1.57
N GLY A 38 -6.09 4.18 -1.73
CA GLY A 38 -6.63 2.85 -1.50
C GLY A 38 -7.11 2.66 -0.06
N LEU A 39 -6.26 3.03 0.92
CA LEU A 39 -6.62 2.96 2.34
C LEU A 39 -7.81 3.87 2.68
N TYR A 40 -7.82 5.10 2.15
CA TYR A 40 -8.95 6.02 2.35
C TYR A 40 -10.26 5.46 1.78
N GLN A 41 -10.24 4.89 0.57
CA GLN A 41 -11.45 4.34 -0.04
C GLN A 41 -11.97 3.09 0.68
N VAL A 42 -11.07 2.21 1.16
CA VAL A 42 -11.46 1.08 2.00
C VAL A 42 -12.12 1.58 3.28
N TRP A 43 -11.50 2.55 3.96
CA TRP A 43 -12.10 3.15 5.16
C TRP A 43 -13.49 3.73 4.88
N LYS A 44 -13.64 4.58 3.85
CA LYS A 44 -14.95 5.15 3.52
C LYS A 44 -15.98 4.11 3.10
N THR A 45 -15.55 3.01 2.49
CA THR A 45 -16.44 1.89 2.14
C THR A 45 -16.90 1.14 3.38
N MET A 46 -15.98 0.80 4.29
CA MET A 46 -16.31 0.13 5.55
C MET A 46 -17.21 1.00 6.43
N GLU A 47 -16.92 2.30 6.55
CA GLU A 47 -17.75 3.25 7.31
C GLU A 47 -19.19 3.31 6.79
N LYS A 48 -19.42 3.10 5.49
CA LYS A 48 -20.78 3.04 4.91
C LYS A 48 -21.50 1.75 5.25
N ILE A 49 -20.77 0.63 5.32
CA ILE A 49 -21.31 -0.68 5.68
C ILE A 49 -21.70 -0.68 7.16
N ASP A 50 -20.86 -0.13 8.04
CA ASP A 50 -21.09 -0.12 9.49
C ASP A 50 -22.27 0.78 9.94
N LYS A 51 -22.73 1.69 9.07
CA LYS A 51 -23.87 2.59 9.35
C LYS A 51 -25.23 2.02 8.93
N ILE A 52 -25.25 0.79 8.41
CA ILE A 52 -26.46 0.01 8.10
C ILE A 52 -26.81 -0.82 9.32
#